data_AF-A0ABD0BGU3-F1
#
_entry.id   AF-A0ABD0BGU3-F1
#
_cell.length_a   1.000
_cell.length_b   1.000
_cell.length_c   1.000
_cell.angle_alpha   90.00
_cell.angle_beta   90.00
_cell.angle_gamma   90.00
#
_symmetry.space_group_name_H-M   'P 1'
#
loop_
_entity.id
_entity.type
_entity.pdbx_description
1 polymer ?
#
loop_
_entity_poly.entity_id
_entity_poly.type
_entity_poly.pdbx_seq_one_letter_code
_entity_poly.pdbx_strand_id
1 'polypeptide(L)'
;MQDMRPGQAQYVTMYSHPVAGQRGKGLLRREHDMRFSSAFNVTHDQKSPWFNPLLDQDTPLYVDPFLVFDDNEPLWAGAKQEVTDFFDATARLIEQSKGNQRSLAYRKALELLRFPEPNEFCLGLSMGAPHGSGTGSKAAREMADILDLARQHGHIEDLASIAGFNLFSNGIGLDRISDILCNILKHRFIQYTQKISKELGLTTEPVTVKHPGWDRKRFRWLPDAKVELPKSPFGGGVLLTPERFLKEIPTVTPDEFWKWVEVHEAHLLRQDFSYEITQSLNQADRRVLARHFARKYPDKAVDYLRLVAQMPHLPYDVEMDPKGLVFWRETGEAMSKVSPITSTEVPPQQQEFPAFVELLAARFQHAVENTDLWRALWAGDKPQKEVVIQAIAGAMWTEACRAAQVDISQEVNRGRGPVDFKFSQGWEDRALLEVKVIRSSGFFRGAATQLPQYMRTEQVSYGVYLCVGHYDEDFAPARIKRVEDTIATLAKEKDIKIKLVLVDARQGNKTSASKQ
;
A
#
# COMPACT_ATOMS: atom_id res chain seq x y z
N MET A 1 -21.56 -9.07 25.00
CA MET A 1 -20.83 -10.10 25.75
C MET A 1 -21.10 -11.44 25.09
N GLN A 2 -20.19 -11.87 24.22
CA GLN A 2 -20.11 -13.23 23.66
C GLN A 2 -18.63 -13.51 23.39
N ASP A 3 -18.22 -14.72 23.73
CA ASP A 3 -16.87 -15.21 23.99
C ASP A 3 -15.79 -14.85 22.95
N MET A 4 -14.81 -14.04 23.37
CA MET A 4 -13.51 -13.94 22.71
C MET A 4 -12.59 -15.03 23.26
N ARG A 5 -12.05 -15.86 22.36
CA ARG A 5 -11.03 -16.88 22.67
C ARG A 5 -9.72 -16.18 23.12
N PRO A 6 -9.09 -16.60 24.22
CA PRO A 6 -7.88 -15.99 24.76
C PRO A 6 -6.66 -16.43 23.95
N GLY A 7 -6.38 -15.72 22.86
CA GLY A 7 -5.18 -15.97 22.03
C GLY A 7 -4.62 -14.74 21.33
N GLN A 8 -5.31 -13.60 21.37
CA GLN A 8 -4.94 -12.41 20.60
C GLN A 8 -4.31 -11.29 21.45
N ALA A 9 -4.39 -11.36 22.78
CA ALA A 9 -3.91 -10.30 23.68
C ALA A 9 -2.39 -10.37 24.02
N GLN A 10 -1.63 -11.36 23.51
CA GLN A 10 -0.21 -11.52 23.85
C GLN A 10 0.78 -10.90 22.85
N TYR A 11 0.31 -10.32 21.73
CA TYR A 11 1.21 -9.89 20.65
C TYR A 11 1.76 -8.48 20.77
N VAL A 12 1.15 -7.62 21.60
CA VAL A 12 1.68 -6.27 21.88
C VAL A 12 2.74 -6.30 23.00
N THR A 13 2.78 -7.36 23.81
CA THR A 13 3.63 -7.43 25.02
C THR A 13 5.09 -7.79 24.74
N MET A 14 5.44 -8.30 23.54
CA MET A 14 6.85 -8.58 23.19
C MET A 14 7.63 -7.36 22.69
N TYR A 15 6.99 -6.22 22.46
CA TYR A 15 7.62 -5.06 21.81
C TYR A 15 7.68 -3.80 22.69
N SER A 16 7.36 -3.90 23.98
CA SER A 16 7.41 -2.81 24.94
C SER A 16 8.54 -2.98 25.97
N HIS A 17 9.77 -2.66 25.56
CA HIS A 17 10.83 -2.35 26.52
C HIS A 17 11.32 -0.91 26.35
N PRO A 18 11.23 -0.05 27.38
CA PRO A 18 11.79 1.28 27.33
C PRO A 18 13.32 1.18 27.46
N VAL A 19 14.05 1.67 26.46
CA VAL A 19 15.50 1.85 26.58
C VAL A 19 15.75 3.07 27.47
N ALA A 20 16.17 2.81 28.71
CA ALA A 20 16.60 3.85 29.65
C ALA A 20 17.88 4.54 29.18
N GLY A 21 17.97 5.84 29.47
CA GLY A 21 18.87 6.80 28.84
C GLY A 21 20.37 6.56 29.01
N GLN A 22 21.11 6.98 27.99
CA GLN A 22 22.46 7.48 28.13
C GLN A 22 22.58 8.84 27.42
N ARG A 23 22.88 9.88 28.20
CA ARG A 23 23.25 11.21 27.70
C ARG A 23 24.69 11.14 27.19
N GLY A 24 24.88 11.38 25.89
CA GLY A 24 26.19 11.56 25.28
C GLY A 24 26.08 12.30 23.95
N LYS A 25 26.67 13.49 23.88
CA LYS A 25 26.77 14.33 22.67
C LYS A 25 27.61 13.65 21.60
N GLY A 26 27.15 13.66 20.34
CA GLY A 26 27.99 13.32 19.18
C GLY A 26 27.15 12.99 17.96
N LEU A 27 27.34 13.76 16.88
CA LEU A 27 26.62 13.73 15.61
C LEU A 27 26.90 12.42 14.83
N LEU A 28 26.17 11.36 15.13
CA LEU A 28 25.96 10.20 14.26
C LEU A 28 24.49 9.79 14.45
N ARG A 29 23.61 10.31 13.60
CA ARG A 29 22.18 9.97 13.62
C ARG A 29 22.07 8.45 13.46
N ARG A 30 21.49 7.78 14.46
CA ARG A 30 21.11 6.37 14.35
C ARG A 30 20.06 6.26 13.24
N GLU A 31 20.43 5.67 12.09
CA GLU A 31 19.54 5.30 10.98
C GLU A 31 18.58 4.14 11.33
N HIS A 32 18.41 3.83 12.61
CA HIS A 32 17.71 2.64 13.10
C HIS A 32 16.23 2.88 13.43
N ASP A 33 15.71 4.09 13.23
CA ASP A 33 14.39 4.44 13.73
C ASP A 33 13.63 5.33 12.75
N MET A 34 12.86 4.66 11.90
CA MET A 34 12.21 5.25 10.72
C MET A 34 10.77 5.68 11.00
N ARG A 35 10.21 5.32 12.15
CA ARG A 35 8.91 5.80 12.63
C ARG A 35 8.99 7.26 13.03
N PHE A 36 7.90 7.99 12.83
CA PHE A 36 7.77 9.37 13.29
C PHE A 36 8.08 9.50 14.78
N SER A 37 7.50 8.65 15.63
CA SER A 37 7.72 8.68 17.08
C SER A 37 9.20 8.65 17.43
N SER A 38 9.95 7.76 16.79
CA SER A 38 11.35 7.58 17.07
C SER A 38 12.24 8.68 16.47
N ALA A 39 11.96 9.10 15.23
CA ALA A 39 12.67 10.18 14.56
C ALA A 39 12.59 11.52 15.32
N PHE A 40 11.47 11.75 16.00
CA PHE A 40 11.22 12.95 16.81
C PHE A 40 11.38 12.72 18.32
N ASN A 41 11.80 11.51 18.74
CA ASN A 41 12.00 11.12 20.14
C ASN A 41 10.78 11.42 21.03
N VAL A 42 9.60 11.02 20.57
CA VAL A 42 8.32 11.11 21.28
C VAL A 42 7.71 9.73 21.48
N THR A 43 6.88 9.60 22.51
CA THR A 43 6.14 8.36 22.77
C THR A 43 4.92 8.28 21.86
N HIS A 44 4.69 7.10 21.30
CA HIS A 44 3.44 6.73 20.65
C HIS A 44 2.93 5.46 21.34
N ASP A 45 1.67 5.52 21.77
CA ASP A 45 0.99 4.46 22.52
C ASP A 45 -0.46 4.33 22.04
N GLN A 46 -1.19 3.35 22.60
CA GLN A 46 -2.59 3.07 22.25
C GLN A 46 -3.55 4.26 22.48
N LYS A 47 -3.14 5.31 23.21
CA LYS A 47 -3.96 6.50 23.45
C LYS A 47 -3.62 7.64 22.50
N SER A 48 -2.58 7.47 21.68
CA SER A 48 -2.14 8.48 20.73
C SER A 48 -3.16 8.59 19.60
N PRO A 49 -3.77 9.77 19.38
CA PRO A 49 -4.85 9.91 18.39
C PRO A 49 -4.35 9.90 16.93
N TRP A 50 -3.03 9.91 16.72
CA TRP A 50 -2.36 10.07 15.44
C TRP A 50 -1.62 8.79 15.06
N PHE A 51 -1.61 8.48 13.77
CA PHE A 51 -0.89 7.37 13.19
C PHE A 51 0.61 7.62 13.20
N ASN A 52 1.40 6.60 13.55
CA ASN A 52 2.85 6.66 13.57
C ASN A 52 3.45 6.13 12.24
N PRO A 53 3.61 6.97 11.20
CA PRO A 53 4.08 6.51 9.90
C PRO A 53 5.57 6.14 9.91
N LEU A 54 5.94 5.28 8.97
CA LEU A 54 7.32 5.19 8.49
C LEU A 54 7.60 6.43 7.61
N LEU A 55 8.72 7.12 7.84
CA LEU A 55 9.01 8.39 7.16
C LEU A 55 9.73 8.24 5.82
N ASP A 56 10.23 7.04 5.52
CA ASP A 56 10.97 6.70 4.31
C ASP A 56 10.14 5.88 3.30
N GLN A 57 8.99 5.35 3.71
CA GLN A 57 8.14 4.47 2.91
C GLN A 57 6.66 4.67 3.23
N ASP A 58 5.81 4.40 2.24
CA ASP A 58 4.37 4.43 2.44
C ASP A 58 3.89 3.23 3.26
N THR A 59 2.92 3.49 4.14
CA THR A 59 2.10 2.43 4.75
C THR A 59 0.91 2.16 3.82
N PRO A 60 0.58 0.89 3.50
CA PRO A 60 -0.55 0.52 2.63
C PRO A 60 -1.92 0.68 3.29
N LEU A 61 -2.16 1.88 3.81
CA LEU A 61 -3.40 2.37 4.38
C LEU A 61 -3.80 3.67 3.68
N TYR A 62 -5.08 3.99 3.72
CA TYR A 62 -5.68 5.12 3.02
C TYR A 62 -6.54 5.94 3.98
N VAL A 63 -6.62 7.25 3.74
CA VAL A 63 -7.61 8.10 4.40
C VAL A 63 -8.97 7.85 3.74
N ASP A 64 -9.90 7.26 4.47
CA ASP A 64 -11.24 6.95 3.95
C ASP A 64 -12.19 8.17 4.13
N PRO A 65 -12.85 8.64 3.05
CA PRO A 65 -13.75 9.79 3.14
C PRO A 65 -14.89 9.61 4.13
N PHE A 66 -15.47 8.42 4.25
CA PHE A 66 -16.60 8.19 5.16
C PHE A 66 -16.17 8.35 6.62
N LEU A 67 -14.99 7.82 6.97
CA LEU A 67 -14.43 7.99 8.33
C LEU A 67 -14.15 9.47 8.67
N VAL A 68 -13.71 10.27 7.68
CA VAL A 68 -13.49 11.71 7.88
C VAL A 68 -14.80 12.49 7.99
N PHE A 69 -15.81 12.12 7.19
CA PHE A 69 -17.09 12.84 7.14
C PHE A 69 -17.98 12.56 8.34
N ASP A 70 -17.87 11.38 8.94
CA ASP A 70 -18.61 10.98 10.14
C ASP A 70 -17.90 11.42 11.44
N ASP A 71 -16.75 12.10 11.33
CA ASP A 71 -15.98 12.54 12.49
C ASP A 71 -16.66 13.70 13.23
N ASN A 72 -16.69 13.60 14.56
CA ASN A 72 -17.37 14.57 15.43
C ASN A 72 -16.42 15.63 16.02
N GLU A 73 -15.10 15.58 15.77
CA GLU A 73 -14.22 16.63 16.27
C GLU A 73 -14.43 17.94 15.49
N PRO A 74 -14.40 19.12 16.16
CA PRO A 74 -14.64 20.41 15.53
C PRO A 74 -13.75 20.72 14.33
N LEU A 75 -12.53 20.19 14.30
CA LEU A 75 -11.58 20.41 13.20
C LEU A 75 -12.04 19.78 11.88
N TRP A 76 -12.86 18.73 11.92
CA TRP A 76 -13.33 18.00 10.73
C TRP A 76 -14.77 18.34 10.36
N ALA A 77 -15.47 19.09 11.22
CA ALA A 77 -16.82 19.59 10.93
C ALA A 77 -16.88 20.33 9.59
N GLY A 78 -17.84 19.92 8.74
CA GLY A 78 -18.05 20.47 7.41
C GLY A 78 -17.10 19.94 6.32
N ALA A 79 -16.23 18.97 6.61
CA ALA A 79 -15.32 18.38 5.62
C ALA A 79 -16.05 17.83 4.38
N LYS A 80 -17.20 17.15 4.58
CA LYS A 80 -18.05 16.66 3.48
C LYS A 80 -18.49 17.80 2.57
N GLN A 81 -19.01 18.89 3.15
CA GLN A 81 -19.48 20.04 2.39
C GLN A 81 -18.33 20.72 1.62
N GLU A 82 -17.14 20.81 2.22
CA GLU A 82 -15.98 21.40 1.58
C GLU A 82 -15.52 20.60 0.35
N VAL A 83 -15.54 19.27 0.46
CA VAL A 83 -15.27 18.37 -0.67
C VAL A 83 -16.33 18.53 -1.76
N THR A 84 -17.62 18.55 -1.40
CA THR A 84 -18.70 18.80 -2.36
C THR A 84 -18.53 20.16 -3.04
N ASP A 85 -18.22 21.21 -2.29
CA ASP A 85 -18.01 22.56 -2.80
C ASP A 85 -16.87 22.62 -3.84
N PHE A 86 -15.81 21.81 -3.64
CA PHE A 86 -14.70 21.70 -4.58
C PHE A 86 -15.16 21.14 -5.93
N PHE A 87 -15.93 20.05 -5.90
CA PHE A 87 -16.41 19.40 -7.12
C PHE A 87 -17.50 20.24 -7.80
N ASP A 88 -18.39 20.88 -7.04
CA ASP A 88 -19.35 21.87 -7.53
C ASP A 88 -18.65 23.03 -8.26
N ALA A 89 -17.59 23.57 -7.65
CA ALA A 89 -16.82 24.66 -8.24
C ALA A 89 -16.20 24.23 -9.58
N THR A 90 -15.74 23.00 -9.66
CA THR A 90 -15.17 22.41 -10.87
C THR A 90 -16.24 22.12 -11.93
N ALA A 91 -17.38 21.55 -11.56
CA ALA A 91 -18.52 21.30 -12.45
C ALA A 91 -19.03 22.60 -13.10
N ARG A 92 -19.09 23.70 -12.34
CA ARG A 92 -19.44 25.03 -12.87
C ARG A 92 -18.48 25.53 -13.94
N LEU A 93 -17.17 25.29 -13.79
CA LEU A 93 -16.18 25.63 -14.82
C LEU A 93 -16.36 24.76 -16.08
N ILE A 94 -16.70 23.48 -15.92
CA ILE A 94 -16.99 22.57 -17.03
C ILE A 94 -18.24 23.05 -17.77
N GLU A 95 -19.31 23.42 -17.05
CA GLU A 95 -20.52 23.99 -17.65
C GLU A 95 -20.24 25.29 -18.43
N GLN A 96 -19.45 26.20 -17.84
CA GLN A 96 -19.03 27.45 -18.51
C GLN A 96 -18.26 27.21 -19.80
N SER A 97 -17.63 26.04 -19.96
CA SER A 97 -16.96 25.67 -21.20
C SER A 97 -17.93 25.45 -22.37
N LYS A 98 -19.22 25.17 -22.09
CA LYS A 98 -20.24 24.82 -23.10
C LYS A 98 -19.77 23.71 -24.06
N GLY A 99 -19.07 22.71 -23.53
CA GLY A 99 -18.49 21.61 -24.29
C GLY A 99 -17.20 21.95 -25.05
N ASN A 100 -16.72 23.20 -25.01
CA ASN A 100 -15.46 23.58 -25.64
C ASN A 100 -14.27 23.21 -24.74
N GLN A 101 -13.67 22.06 -25.02
CA GLN A 101 -12.48 21.56 -24.32
C GLN A 101 -11.22 22.44 -24.49
N ARG A 102 -11.24 23.42 -25.39
CA ARG A 102 -10.15 24.41 -25.55
C ARG A 102 -10.40 25.70 -24.79
N SER A 103 -11.58 25.89 -24.19
CA SER A 103 -11.90 27.09 -23.41
C SER A 103 -11.00 27.26 -22.19
N LEU A 104 -10.83 28.50 -21.72
CA LEU A 104 -10.11 28.78 -20.48
C LEU A 104 -10.79 28.14 -19.27
N ALA A 105 -12.13 28.11 -19.24
CA ALA A 105 -12.90 27.49 -18.16
C ALA A 105 -12.62 25.99 -18.06
N TYR A 106 -12.63 25.25 -19.18
CA TYR A 106 -12.31 23.83 -19.18
C TYR A 106 -10.86 23.55 -18.76
N ARG A 107 -9.89 24.32 -19.27
CA ARG A 107 -8.48 24.18 -18.84
C ARG A 107 -8.32 24.41 -17.35
N LYS A 108 -8.98 25.42 -16.80
CA LYS A 108 -8.98 25.73 -15.37
C LYS A 108 -9.62 24.61 -14.54
N ALA A 109 -10.70 24.00 -15.04
CA ALA A 109 -11.29 22.82 -14.40
C ALA A 109 -10.31 21.64 -14.37
N LEU A 110 -9.63 21.37 -15.48
CA LEU A 110 -8.61 20.31 -15.53
C LEU A 110 -7.44 20.60 -14.59
N GLU A 111 -7.02 21.86 -14.42
CA GLU A 111 -5.98 22.23 -13.47
C GLU A 111 -6.40 21.98 -12.02
N LEU A 112 -7.65 22.28 -11.65
CA LEU A 112 -8.19 21.94 -10.34
C LEU A 112 -8.21 20.43 -10.11
N LEU A 113 -8.65 19.66 -11.12
CA LEU A 113 -8.73 18.19 -11.07
C LEU A 113 -7.37 17.49 -11.13
N ARG A 114 -6.25 18.23 -11.11
CA ARG A 114 -4.91 17.67 -10.99
C ARG A 114 -4.45 17.78 -9.54
N PHE A 115 -4.41 16.62 -8.89
CA PHE A 115 -3.98 16.46 -7.53
C PHE A 115 -2.51 16.00 -7.50
N PRO A 116 -1.60 16.78 -6.87
CA PRO A 116 -0.26 16.30 -6.56
C PRO A 116 -0.32 15.06 -5.65
N GLU A 117 0.71 14.23 -5.71
CA GLU A 117 0.86 13.15 -4.74
C GLU A 117 1.21 13.74 -3.36
N PRO A 118 0.47 13.38 -2.29
CA PRO A 118 0.66 13.94 -0.96
C PRO A 118 1.69 13.14 -0.15
N ASN A 119 2.95 13.14 -0.59
CA ASN A 119 4.04 12.38 0.04
C ASN A 119 4.27 12.74 1.52
N GLU A 120 3.76 13.89 1.98
CA GLU A 120 3.87 14.32 3.38
C GLU A 120 3.15 13.38 4.36
N PHE A 121 2.25 12.53 3.88
CA PHE A 121 1.43 11.62 4.71
C PHE A 121 2.06 10.24 4.92
N CYS A 122 2.97 9.80 4.03
CA CYS A 122 3.56 8.45 4.05
C CYS A 122 2.51 7.32 4.03
N LEU A 123 1.48 7.49 3.19
CA LEU A 123 0.35 6.57 2.99
C LEU A 123 0.21 6.30 1.48
N GLY A 124 -0.01 5.06 1.06
CA GLY A 124 -0.03 4.76 -0.38
C GLY A 124 -0.22 3.29 -0.76
N LEU A 125 0.05 2.93 -2.01
CA LEU A 125 -0.12 1.55 -2.53
C LEU A 125 1.09 0.64 -2.30
N SER A 126 2.28 1.21 -2.11
CA SER A 126 3.52 0.45 -2.04
C SER A 126 4.08 0.44 -0.62
N MET A 127 4.48 -0.73 -0.13
CA MET A 127 5.45 -0.84 0.97
C MET A 127 6.86 -0.54 0.42
N GLY A 128 7.02 0.67 -0.10
CA GLY A 128 8.20 1.17 -0.81
C GLY A 128 8.25 2.70 -0.75
N ALA A 129 9.23 3.31 -1.41
CA ALA A 129 9.42 4.77 -1.35
C ALA A 129 8.16 5.53 -1.84
N PRO A 130 7.80 6.67 -1.22
CA PRO A 130 6.56 7.43 -1.48
C PRO A 130 6.56 8.17 -2.84
N HIS A 131 6.69 7.44 -3.94
CA HIS A 131 6.78 7.98 -5.31
C HIS A 131 5.80 7.27 -6.27
N GLY A 132 4.52 7.41 -5.99
CA GLY A 132 3.41 7.14 -6.88
C GLY A 132 3.29 8.11 -8.05
N SER A 133 2.09 8.24 -8.59
CA SER A 133 1.78 9.24 -9.60
C SER A 133 0.42 9.80 -9.27
N GLY A 134 0.39 11.04 -8.79
CA GLY A 134 -0.85 11.77 -8.55
C GLY A 134 -1.75 11.86 -9.79
N THR A 135 -2.82 12.63 -9.72
CA THR A 135 -3.79 12.66 -10.82
C THR A 135 -3.23 13.37 -12.05
N GLY A 136 -2.83 12.58 -13.04
CA GLY A 136 -2.38 13.05 -14.35
C GLY A 136 -3.50 13.55 -15.26
N SER A 137 -3.13 14.10 -16.42
CA SER A 137 -4.07 14.75 -17.36
C SER A 137 -5.20 13.84 -17.87
N LYS A 138 -4.97 12.54 -18.01
CA LYS A 138 -6.00 11.57 -18.41
C LYS A 138 -7.08 11.40 -17.34
N ALA A 139 -6.67 11.20 -16.09
CA ALA A 139 -7.62 11.03 -14.99
C ALA A 139 -8.38 12.33 -14.69
N ALA A 140 -7.73 13.50 -14.82
CA ALA A 140 -8.41 14.79 -14.72
C ALA A 140 -9.52 14.96 -15.78
N ARG A 141 -9.31 14.50 -17.02
CA ARG A 141 -10.36 14.49 -18.05
C ARG A 141 -11.48 13.51 -17.73
N GLU A 142 -11.15 12.30 -17.28
CA GLU A 142 -12.17 11.33 -16.86
C GLU A 142 -13.04 11.88 -15.71
N MET A 143 -12.45 12.58 -14.74
CA MET A 143 -13.21 13.28 -13.69
C MET A 143 -14.08 14.41 -14.25
N ALA A 144 -13.58 15.17 -15.23
CA ALA A 144 -14.37 16.22 -15.86
C ALA A 144 -15.59 15.66 -16.60
N ASP A 145 -15.44 14.52 -17.29
CA ASP A 145 -16.55 13.83 -17.96
C ASP A 145 -17.59 13.33 -16.92
N ILE A 146 -17.13 12.80 -15.79
CA ILE A 146 -18.00 12.36 -14.69
C ILE A 146 -18.74 13.53 -14.06
N LEU A 147 -18.06 14.67 -13.87
CA LEU A 147 -18.69 15.88 -13.33
C LEU A 147 -19.77 16.44 -14.25
N ASP A 148 -19.56 16.42 -15.57
CA ASP A 148 -20.60 16.83 -16.51
C ASP A 148 -21.78 15.84 -16.50
N LEU A 149 -21.52 14.53 -16.47
CA LEU A 149 -22.56 13.50 -16.33
C LEU A 149 -23.37 13.70 -15.04
N ALA A 150 -22.70 13.88 -13.91
CA ALA A 150 -23.32 14.10 -12.62
C ALA A 150 -24.21 15.35 -12.62
N ARG A 151 -23.77 16.43 -13.27
CA ARG A 151 -24.55 17.65 -13.43
C ARG A 151 -25.79 17.42 -14.31
N GLN A 152 -25.64 16.74 -15.44
CA GLN A 152 -26.75 16.45 -16.36
C GLN A 152 -27.87 15.64 -15.69
N HIS A 153 -27.50 14.75 -14.75
CA HIS A 153 -28.44 13.92 -13.99
C HIS A 153 -28.84 14.52 -12.63
N GLY A 154 -28.36 15.70 -12.24
CA GLY A 154 -28.71 16.33 -10.96
C GLY A 154 -28.16 15.62 -9.72
N HIS A 155 -27.05 14.89 -9.86
CA HIS A 155 -26.47 14.02 -8.83
C HIS A 155 -25.02 14.39 -8.49
N ILE A 156 -24.68 15.70 -8.43
CA ILE A 156 -23.30 16.12 -8.14
C ILE A 156 -22.84 15.64 -6.77
N GLU A 157 -23.67 15.77 -5.73
CA GLU A 157 -23.29 15.35 -4.37
C GLU A 157 -22.98 13.85 -4.24
N ASP A 158 -23.68 13.02 -5.02
CA ASP A 158 -23.52 11.57 -5.00
C ASP A 158 -22.39 11.12 -5.95
N LEU A 159 -22.50 11.46 -7.24
CA LEU A 159 -21.61 10.97 -8.31
C LEU A 159 -20.27 11.69 -8.35
N ALA A 160 -20.25 12.97 -7.98
CA ALA A 160 -19.01 13.72 -7.79
C ALA A 160 -18.51 13.66 -6.35
N SER A 161 -18.92 12.66 -5.57
CA SER A 161 -18.23 12.30 -4.34
C SER A 161 -16.88 11.64 -4.66
N ILE A 162 -15.92 11.74 -3.73
CA ILE A 162 -14.60 11.11 -3.89
C ILE A 162 -14.74 9.59 -4.12
N ALA A 163 -15.72 8.96 -3.46
CA ALA A 163 -16.04 7.55 -3.62
C ALA A 163 -16.69 7.25 -4.98
N GLY A 164 -17.55 8.15 -5.48
CA GLY A 164 -18.19 8.07 -6.80
C GLY A 164 -17.15 7.97 -7.92
N PHE A 165 -16.13 8.81 -7.92
CA PHE A 165 -15.11 8.79 -8.99
C PHE A 165 -14.44 7.44 -9.26
N ASN A 166 -14.22 6.62 -8.22
CA ASN A 166 -13.65 5.27 -8.35
C ASN A 166 -14.55 4.33 -9.16
N LEU A 167 -15.86 4.55 -9.12
CA LEU A 167 -16.84 3.74 -9.82
C LEU A 167 -16.89 4.03 -11.32
N PHE A 168 -16.51 5.23 -11.74
CA PHE A 168 -16.68 5.67 -13.14
C PHE A 168 -15.37 5.83 -13.90
N SER A 169 -14.24 6.01 -13.21
CA SER A 169 -12.94 6.22 -13.85
C SER A 169 -12.13 4.92 -13.94
N ASN A 170 -11.48 4.72 -15.08
CA ASN A 170 -10.50 3.64 -15.25
C ASN A 170 -9.14 4.02 -14.59
N GLY A 171 -8.91 5.32 -14.39
CA GLY A 171 -7.64 5.87 -13.90
C GLY A 171 -7.63 6.30 -12.44
N ILE A 172 -8.72 6.14 -11.67
CA ILE A 172 -8.76 6.48 -10.24
C ILE A 172 -8.66 5.18 -9.47
N GLY A 173 -7.45 4.87 -9.01
CA GLY A 173 -7.18 3.76 -8.11
C GLY A 173 -7.53 4.11 -6.66
N LEU A 174 -7.34 3.14 -5.77
CA LEU A 174 -7.61 3.28 -4.33
C LEU A 174 -6.77 4.39 -3.68
N ASP A 175 -5.50 4.49 -4.10
CA ASP A 175 -4.56 5.58 -3.78
C ASP A 175 -5.14 6.96 -4.05
N ARG A 176 -5.77 7.12 -5.22
CA ARG A 176 -6.20 8.44 -5.68
C ARG A 176 -7.38 9.00 -4.91
N ILE A 177 -8.24 8.16 -4.33
CA ILE A 177 -9.33 8.59 -3.43
C ILE A 177 -8.73 9.29 -2.21
N SER A 178 -7.77 8.62 -1.56
CA SER A 178 -7.04 9.15 -0.41
C SER A 178 -6.30 10.43 -0.80
N ASP A 179 -5.59 10.43 -1.93
CA ASP A 179 -4.83 11.59 -2.39
C ASP A 179 -5.72 12.82 -2.65
N ILE A 180 -6.86 12.62 -3.30
CA ILE A 180 -7.83 13.68 -3.58
C ILE A 180 -8.33 14.27 -2.26
N LEU A 181 -8.75 13.43 -1.31
CA LEU A 181 -9.23 13.87 -0.01
C LEU A 181 -8.15 14.64 0.76
N CYS A 182 -6.94 14.07 0.84
CA CYS A 182 -5.79 14.68 1.50
C CYS A 182 -5.40 16.03 0.89
N ASN A 183 -5.50 16.20 -0.43
CA ASN A 183 -5.22 17.48 -1.08
C ASN A 183 -6.32 18.52 -0.84
N ILE A 184 -7.60 18.15 -0.96
CA ILE A 184 -8.73 19.08 -0.73
C ILE A 184 -8.71 19.56 0.73
N LEU A 185 -8.56 18.63 1.67
CA LEU A 185 -8.60 18.91 3.11
C LEU A 185 -7.21 19.17 3.73
N LYS A 186 -6.17 19.40 2.91
CA LYS A 186 -4.77 19.51 3.38
C LYS A 186 -4.60 20.51 4.52
N HIS A 187 -5.30 21.63 4.45
CA HIS A 187 -5.26 22.67 5.48
C HIS A 187 -5.73 22.17 6.87
N ARG A 188 -6.67 21.21 6.93
CA ARG A 188 -7.12 20.60 8.20
C ARG A 188 -6.06 19.65 8.75
N PHE A 189 -5.42 18.86 7.89
CA PHE A 189 -4.29 18.01 8.29
C PHE A 189 -3.07 18.80 8.77
N ILE A 190 -2.81 19.97 8.16
CA ILE A 190 -1.79 20.92 8.65
C ILE A 190 -2.14 21.36 10.08
N GLN A 191 -3.37 21.83 10.32
CA GLN A 191 -3.80 22.28 11.65
C GLN A 191 -3.77 21.14 12.68
N TYR A 192 -4.21 19.94 12.28
CA TYR A 192 -4.13 18.74 13.11
C TYR A 192 -2.69 18.43 13.52
N THR A 193 -1.78 18.41 12.54
CA THR A 193 -0.36 18.14 12.78
C THR A 193 0.28 19.19 13.68
N GLN A 194 -0.04 20.47 13.48
CA GLN A 194 0.46 21.55 14.33
C GLN A 194 -0.04 21.45 15.77
N LYS A 195 -1.32 21.06 15.96
CA LYS A 195 -1.90 20.80 17.28
C LYS A 195 -1.15 19.66 17.98
N ILE A 196 -1.00 18.51 17.33
CA ILE A 196 -0.27 17.35 17.88
C ILE A 196 1.19 17.72 18.16
N SER A 197 1.85 18.43 17.25
CA SER A 197 3.24 18.88 17.41
C SER A 197 3.40 19.75 18.66
N LYS A 198 2.45 20.67 18.92
CA LYS A 198 2.46 21.51 20.11
C LYS A 198 2.23 20.69 21.38
N GLU A 199 1.29 19.74 21.37
CA GLU A 199 0.99 18.86 22.51
C GLU A 199 2.18 17.97 22.88
N LEU A 200 2.93 17.51 21.88
CA LEU A 200 4.13 16.69 22.04
C LEU A 200 5.41 17.51 22.29
N GLY A 201 5.36 18.85 22.23
CA GLY A 201 6.53 19.70 22.39
C GLY A 201 7.54 19.59 21.24
N LEU A 202 7.10 19.25 20.03
CA LEU A 202 7.94 19.10 18.85
C LEU A 202 8.41 20.47 18.34
N THR A 203 9.65 20.50 17.84
CA THR A 203 10.14 21.64 17.05
C THR A 203 9.63 21.51 15.63
N THR A 204 9.00 22.57 15.12
CA THR A 204 8.60 22.70 13.71
C THR A 204 9.56 23.61 12.96
N GLU A 205 9.62 23.44 11.65
CA GLU A 205 10.35 24.32 10.74
C GLU A 205 9.46 24.75 9.56
N PRO A 206 9.73 25.90 8.94
CA PRO A 206 9.02 26.33 7.74
C PRO A 206 9.39 25.45 6.52
N VAL A 207 8.50 24.54 6.17
CA VAL A 207 8.61 23.65 5.00
C VAL A 207 7.68 24.09 3.88
N THR A 208 8.09 23.89 2.63
CA THR A 208 7.24 24.23 1.48
C THR A 208 6.18 23.15 1.31
N VAL A 209 4.91 23.52 1.40
CA VAL A 209 3.77 22.63 1.14
C VAL A 209 3.12 23.04 -0.17
N LYS A 210 2.93 22.07 -1.06
CA LYS A 210 2.23 22.27 -2.34
C LYS A 210 0.73 22.29 -2.13
N HIS A 211 0.07 23.29 -2.72
CA HIS A 211 -1.38 23.47 -2.66
C HIS A 211 -1.93 23.24 -1.22
N PRO A 212 -1.56 24.07 -0.23
CA PRO A 212 -1.95 23.86 1.17
C PRO A 212 -3.47 23.91 1.39
N GLY A 213 -4.22 24.38 0.40
CA GLY A 213 -5.68 24.34 0.32
C GLY A 213 -6.14 24.88 -1.03
N TRP A 214 -7.43 25.20 -1.15
CA TRP A 214 -8.01 25.73 -2.37
C TRP A 214 -8.93 26.94 -2.08
N ASP A 215 -9.06 27.84 -3.05
CA ASP A 215 -9.87 29.05 -2.95
C ASP A 215 -11.16 28.89 -3.76
N ARG A 216 -12.28 28.69 -3.05
CA ARG A 216 -13.62 28.55 -3.64
C ARG A 216 -14.04 29.74 -4.49
N LYS A 217 -13.71 30.97 -4.09
CA LYS A 217 -14.13 32.19 -4.80
C LYS A 217 -13.36 32.37 -6.10
N ARG A 218 -12.07 32.02 -6.08
CA ARG A 218 -11.18 32.18 -7.24
C ARG A 218 -11.09 30.93 -8.11
N PHE A 219 -11.68 29.82 -7.68
CA PHE A 219 -11.66 28.53 -8.37
C PHE A 219 -10.23 28.07 -8.68
N ARG A 220 -9.33 28.10 -7.69
CA ARG A 220 -7.92 27.70 -7.89
C ARG A 220 -7.34 27.09 -6.62
N TRP A 221 -6.32 26.26 -6.77
CA TRP A 221 -5.45 25.90 -5.67
C TRP A 221 -4.77 27.15 -5.07
N LEU A 222 -4.57 27.14 -3.76
CA LEU A 222 -3.73 28.14 -3.11
C LEU A 222 -2.28 27.95 -3.58
N PRO A 223 -1.51 29.04 -3.73
CA PRO A 223 -0.10 28.93 -4.10
C PRO A 223 0.68 28.18 -3.01
N ASP A 224 1.77 27.54 -3.43
CA ASP A 224 2.71 26.88 -2.52
C ASP A 224 3.15 27.84 -1.42
N ALA A 225 3.17 27.36 -0.18
CA ALA A 225 3.43 28.19 0.99
C ALA A 225 4.42 27.52 1.94
N LYS A 226 5.14 28.35 2.71
CA LYS A 226 5.91 27.90 3.86
C LYS A 226 4.98 27.71 5.05
N VAL A 227 4.95 26.51 5.60
CA VAL A 227 4.09 26.12 6.73
C VAL A 227 4.97 25.51 7.81
N GLU A 228 4.72 25.84 9.07
CA GLU A 228 5.39 25.24 10.22
C GLU A 228 4.93 23.79 10.40
N LEU A 229 5.81 22.83 10.14
CA LEU A 229 5.57 21.39 10.31
C LEU A 229 6.82 20.67 10.85
N PRO A 230 6.67 19.47 11.43
CA PRO A 230 7.81 18.58 11.67
C PRO A 230 8.49 18.23 10.34
N LYS A 231 9.80 18.43 10.26
CA LYS A 231 10.57 18.20 9.03
C LYS A 231 11.11 16.77 8.99
N SER A 232 10.76 16.03 7.95
CA SER A 232 11.23 14.65 7.78
C SER A 232 12.76 14.61 7.60
N PRO A 233 13.47 13.63 8.19
CA PRO A 233 14.89 13.40 7.89
C PRO A 233 15.13 13.04 6.41
N PHE A 234 14.10 12.58 5.69
CA PHE A 234 14.13 12.26 4.26
C PHE A 234 13.73 13.44 3.35
N GLY A 235 13.43 14.60 3.95
CA GLY A 235 13.06 15.82 3.25
C GLY A 235 11.55 16.10 3.26
N GLY A 236 11.18 17.38 3.15
CA GLY A 236 9.79 17.82 3.24
C GLY A 236 9.22 17.90 4.67
N GLY A 237 7.95 18.25 4.77
CA GLY A 237 7.19 18.20 6.02
C GLY A 237 6.47 16.87 6.19
N VAL A 238 6.20 16.50 7.44
CA VAL A 238 5.31 15.39 7.77
C VAL A 238 3.93 15.94 8.11
N LEU A 239 2.88 15.31 7.58
CA LEU A 239 1.49 15.51 7.97
C LEU A 239 0.98 14.25 8.67
N LEU A 240 0.59 14.41 9.94
CA LEU A 240 0.02 13.33 10.74
C LEU A 240 -1.44 13.12 10.38
N THR A 241 -1.88 11.87 10.44
CA THR A 241 -3.26 11.47 10.18
C THR A 241 -3.87 10.84 11.43
N PRO A 242 -5.12 11.15 11.81
CA PRO A 242 -5.80 10.38 12.85
C PRO A 242 -5.91 8.90 12.48
N GLU A 243 -5.54 7.98 13.38
CA GLU A 243 -5.58 6.52 13.07
C GLU A 243 -6.98 6.05 12.68
N ARG A 244 -8.00 6.63 13.32
CA ARG A 244 -9.42 6.36 13.04
C ARG A 244 -9.90 6.75 11.63
N PHE A 245 -9.06 7.40 10.83
CA PHE A 245 -9.36 7.70 9.42
C PHE A 245 -8.76 6.68 8.45
N LEU A 246 -7.91 5.77 8.95
CA LEU A 246 -7.16 4.86 8.11
C LEU A 246 -7.95 3.59 7.78
N LYS A 247 -7.80 3.11 6.55
CA LYS A 247 -8.44 1.88 6.06
C LYS A 247 -7.54 1.15 5.05
N GLU A 248 -7.65 -0.19 4.98
CA GLU A 248 -6.88 -0.99 4.00
C GLU A 248 -7.36 -0.84 2.56
N ILE A 249 -8.67 -0.69 2.36
CA ILE A 249 -9.30 -0.63 1.04
C ILE A 249 -10.49 0.33 1.12
N PRO A 250 -10.60 1.31 0.22
CA PRO A 250 -11.78 2.14 0.05
C PRO A 250 -13.08 1.35 -0.06
N THR A 251 -14.13 1.86 0.56
CA THR A 251 -15.40 1.13 0.68
C THR A 251 -16.12 0.93 -0.68
N VAL A 252 -15.98 1.86 -1.62
CA VAL A 252 -16.61 1.79 -2.95
C VAL A 252 -15.63 1.24 -3.95
N THR A 253 -15.91 0.07 -4.55
CA THR A 253 -15.09 -0.52 -5.63
C THR A 253 -15.96 -1.02 -6.80
N PRO A 254 -15.41 -1.10 -8.03
CA PRO A 254 -16.14 -1.67 -9.16
C PRO A 254 -16.53 -3.15 -8.97
N ASP A 255 -15.74 -3.93 -8.22
CA ASP A 255 -16.07 -5.34 -7.96
C ASP A 255 -17.30 -5.47 -7.05
N GLU A 256 -17.37 -4.69 -5.97
CA GLU A 256 -18.51 -4.70 -5.05
C GLU A 256 -19.76 -4.11 -5.71
N PHE A 257 -19.60 -3.07 -6.53
CA PHE A 257 -20.71 -2.55 -7.33
C PHE A 257 -21.25 -3.59 -8.30
N TRP A 258 -20.37 -4.32 -9.00
CA TRP A 258 -20.81 -5.37 -9.92
C TRP A 258 -21.65 -6.43 -9.21
N LYS A 259 -21.21 -6.91 -8.05
CA LYS A 259 -21.99 -7.86 -7.23
C LYS A 259 -23.34 -7.27 -6.82
N TRP A 260 -23.39 -6.00 -6.45
CA TRP A 260 -24.63 -5.33 -6.13
C TRP A 260 -25.58 -5.28 -7.34
N VAL A 261 -25.07 -4.92 -8.52
CA VAL A 261 -25.83 -4.88 -9.77
C VAL A 261 -26.36 -6.28 -10.16
N GLU A 262 -25.54 -7.33 -10.01
CA GLU A 262 -25.95 -8.72 -10.28
C GLU A 262 -27.14 -9.16 -9.43
N VAL A 263 -27.26 -8.64 -8.20
CA VAL A 263 -28.35 -8.98 -7.28
C VAL A 263 -29.58 -8.08 -7.47
N HIS A 264 -29.39 -6.77 -7.57
CA HIS A 264 -30.48 -5.79 -7.49
C HIS A 264 -30.99 -5.35 -8.87
N GLU A 265 -30.14 -5.42 -9.90
CA GLU A 265 -30.41 -4.86 -11.23
C GLU A 265 -30.21 -5.91 -12.34
N ALA A 266 -30.38 -7.21 -12.01
CA ALA A 266 -30.22 -8.33 -12.93
C ALA A 266 -31.10 -8.25 -14.20
N HIS A 267 -32.23 -7.53 -14.13
CA HIS A 267 -33.09 -7.32 -15.28
C HIS A 267 -32.45 -6.37 -16.31
N LEU A 268 -31.80 -5.29 -15.86
CA LEU A 268 -31.06 -4.36 -16.73
C LEU A 268 -29.82 -5.03 -17.33
N LEU A 269 -29.12 -5.86 -16.57
CA LEU A 269 -28.01 -6.65 -17.09
C LEU A 269 -28.46 -7.56 -18.25
N ARG A 270 -29.58 -8.26 -18.10
CA ARG A 270 -30.12 -9.12 -19.17
C ARG A 270 -30.62 -8.32 -20.37
N GLN A 271 -31.21 -7.14 -20.14
CA GLN A 271 -31.71 -6.34 -21.24
C GLN A 271 -30.58 -5.75 -22.09
N ASP A 272 -29.54 -5.25 -21.44
CA ASP A 272 -28.60 -4.32 -22.07
C ASP A 272 -27.14 -4.83 -22.13
N PHE A 273 -26.82 -5.90 -21.41
CA PHE A 273 -25.46 -6.48 -21.29
C PHE A 273 -25.43 -8.00 -21.54
N SER A 274 -26.54 -8.60 -22.00
CA SER A 274 -26.67 -10.06 -22.18
C SER A 274 -25.53 -10.68 -22.99
N TYR A 275 -25.16 -10.04 -24.12
CA TYR A 275 -24.10 -10.55 -24.99
C TYR A 275 -22.75 -10.59 -24.27
N GLU A 276 -22.42 -9.56 -23.50
CA GLU A 276 -21.15 -9.42 -22.79
C GLU A 276 -21.06 -10.40 -21.60
N ILE A 277 -22.19 -10.69 -20.94
CA ILE A 277 -22.28 -11.61 -19.80
C ILE A 277 -22.26 -13.09 -20.22
N THR A 278 -22.64 -13.42 -21.46
CA THR A 278 -22.60 -14.83 -21.94
C THR A 278 -21.20 -15.44 -22.03
N GLN A 279 -20.15 -14.60 -22.02
CA GLN A 279 -18.77 -15.08 -21.93
C GLN A 279 -18.37 -15.27 -20.46
N SER A 280 -17.51 -16.24 -20.17
CA SER A 280 -16.93 -16.38 -18.83
C SER A 280 -16.03 -15.18 -18.53
N LEU A 281 -16.59 -14.15 -17.89
CA LEU A 281 -15.90 -12.91 -17.57
C LEU A 281 -14.87 -13.12 -16.46
N ASN A 282 -13.61 -12.74 -16.74
CA ASN A 282 -12.60 -12.63 -15.70
C ASN A 282 -12.87 -11.38 -14.83
N GLN A 283 -12.12 -11.20 -13.75
CA GLN A 283 -12.33 -10.07 -12.84
C GLN A 283 -12.11 -8.71 -13.50
N ALA A 284 -11.11 -8.58 -14.37
CA ALA A 284 -10.84 -7.33 -15.07
C ALA A 284 -12.00 -6.95 -16.01
N ASP A 285 -12.57 -7.93 -16.71
CA ASP A 285 -13.73 -7.73 -17.60
C ASP A 285 -14.94 -7.25 -16.79
N ARG A 286 -15.20 -7.86 -15.62
CA ARG A 286 -16.30 -7.44 -14.72
C ARG A 286 -16.14 -6.00 -14.27
N ARG A 287 -14.92 -5.56 -13.93
CA ARG A 287 -14.67 -4.15 -13.56
C ARG A 287 -14.94 -3.20 -14.72
N VAL A 288 -14.62 -3.59 -15.95
CA VAL A 288 -14.94 -2.79 -17.15
C VAL A 288 -16.45 -2.67 -17.32
N LEU A 289 -17.19 -3.78 -17.22
CA LEU A 289 -18.64 -3.78 -17.35
C LEU A 289 -19.33 -3.02 -16.22
N ALA A 290 -18.84 -3.12 -14.98
CA ALA A 290 -19.34 -2.35 -13.84
C ALA A 290 -19.29 -0.84 -14.12
N ARG A 291 -18.18 -0.35 -14.67
CA ARG A 291 -18.05 1.06 -15.06
C ARG A 291 -18.96 1.44 -16.21
N HIS A 292 -19.11 0.55 -17.20
CA HIS A 292 -20.02 0.79 -18.31
C HIS A 292 -21.47 0.87 -17.82
N PHE A 293 -21.87 -0.04 -16.94
CA PHE A 293 -23.19 -0.03 -16.29
C PHE A 293 -23.41 1.27 -15.50
N ALA A 294 -22.44 1.68 -14.67
CA ALA A 294 -22.54 2.91 -13.90
C ALA A 294 -22.75 4.14 -14.80
N ARG A 295 -22.03 4.23 -15.92
CA ARG A 295 -22.18 5.33 -16.89
C ARG A 295 -23.52 5.30 -17.64
N LYS A 296 -24.05 4.11 -17.93
CA LYS A 296 -25.32 3.94 -18.63
C LYS A 296 -26.54 4.17 -17.72
N TYR A 297 -26.43 3.80 -16.44
CA TYR A 297 -27.46 4.03 -15.42
C TYR A 297 -26.90 4.79 -14.22
N PRO A 298 -26.62 6.10 -14.35
CA PRO A 298 -26.06 6.90 -13.27
C PRO A 298 -26.92 6.88 -12.00
N ASP A 299 -28.24 6.87 -12.13
CA ASP A 299 -29.17 6.84 -11.00
C ASP A 299 -29.00 5.55 -10.16
N LYS A 300 -28.66 4.42 -10.80
CA LYS A 300 -28.38 3.14 -10.11
C LYS A 300 -27.04 3.14 -9.39
N ALA A 301 -26.05 3.80 -9.97
CA ALA A 301 -24.79 4.06 -9.28
C ALA A 301 -25.02 4.95 -8.04
N VAL A 302 -25.91 5.95 -8.13
CA VAL A 302 -26.30 6.78 -6.98
C VAL A 302 -26.99 5.96 -5.90
N ASP A 303 -27.94 5.09 -6.24
CA ASP A 303 -28.61 4.19 -5.29
C ASP A 303 -27.58 3.35 -4.50
N TYR A 304 -26.60 2.78 -5.20
CA TYR A 304 -25.51 2.05 -4.57
C TYR A 304 -24.63 2.92 -3.67
N LEU A 305 -24.22 4.11 -4.12
CA LEU A 305 -23.39 5.02 -3.32
C LEU A 305 -24.11 5.45 -2.03
N ARG A 306 -25.42 5.73 -2.10
CA ARG A 306 -26.24 6.07 -0.93
C ARG A 306 -26.41 4.91 0.03
N LEU A 307 -26.53 3.69 -0.49
CA LEU A 307 -26.54 2.48 0.33
C LEU A 307 -25.20 2.33 1.06
N VAL A 308 -24.08 2.42 0.34
CA VAL A 308 -22.74 2.30 0.95
C VAL A 308 -22.52 3.36 2.02
N ALA A 309 -22.93 4.61 1.78
CA ALA A 309 -22.80 5.71 2.74
C ALA A 309 -23.59 5.51 4.04
N GLN A 310 -24.57 4.61 4.07
CA GLN A 310 -25.36 4.27 5.27
C GLN A 310 -24.81 3.04 6.00
N MET A 311 -23.86 2.32 5.40
CA MET A 311 -23.25 1.16 6.02
C MET A 311 -22.28 1.60 7.13
N PRO A 312 -22.08 0.79 8.17
CA PRO A 312 -21.04 1.08 9.16
C PRO A 312 -19.66 1.03 8.51
N HIS A 313 -18.90 2.12 8.62
CA HIS A 313 -17.50 2.19 8.22
C HIS A 313 -16.61 2.04 9.45
N LEU A 314 -15.78 0.99 9.45
CA LEU A 314 -14.81 0.76 10.51
C LEU A 314 -13.41 1.13 10.02
N PRO A 315 -12.59 1.80 10.85
CA PRO A 315 -11.17 2.00 10.56
C PRO A 315 -10.42 0.66 10.56
N TYR A 316 -9.23 0.68 9.96
CA TYR A 316 -8.27 -0.38 10.12
C TYR A 316 -7.80 -0.43 11.58
N ASP A 317 -7.76 -1.63 12.15
CA ASP A 317 -7.22 -1.84 13.49
C ASP A 317 -5.69 -1.82 13.40
N VAL A 318 -5.11 -0.62 13.58
CA VAL A 318 -3.66 -0.39 13.51
C VAL A 318 -2.92 -1.20 14.57
N GLU A 319 -3.50 -1.36 15.76
CA GLU A 319 -2.86 -2.07 16.87
C GLU A 319 -2.77 -3.58 16.62
N MET A 320 -3.90 -4.18 16.21
CA MET A 320 -3.94 -5.61 15.92
C MET A 320 -3.26 -5.98 14.61
N ASP A 321 -3.13 -5.00 13.70
CA ASP A 321 -2.57 -5.12 12.36
C ASP A 321 -2.96 -6.44 11.66
N PRO A 322 -4.27 -6.74 11.52
CA PRO A 322 -4.75 -8.07 11.11
C PRO A 322 -4.29 -8.50 9.71
N LYS A 323 -3.74 -7.57 8.92
CA LYS A 323 -3.23 -7.78 7.56
C LYS A 323 -1.73 -7.54 7.44
N GLY A 324 -1.01 -7.30 8.54
CA GLY A 324 0.45 -7.10 8.53
C GLY A 324 0.88 -5.89 7.68
N LEU A 325 0.06 -4.84 7.64
CA LEU A 325 0.25 -3.65 6.80
C LEU A 325 1.03 -2.56 7.54
N VAL A 326 1.05 -2.61 8.87
CA VAL A 326 1.65 -1.57 9.71
C VAL A 326 3.01 -2.04 10.20
N PHE A 327 3.11 -3.18 10.88
CA PHE A 327 4.30 -3.59 11.63
C PHE A 327 5.22 -4.58 10.90
N TRP A 328 5.10 -4.70 9.58
CA TRP A 328 5.90 -5.63 8.77
C TRP A 328 7.41 -5.37 8.90
N ARG A 329 7.83 -4.10 9.03
CA ARG A 329 9.24 -3.72 9.15
C ARG A 329 9.81 -4.18 10.47
N GLU A 330 9.14 -3.81 11.56
CA GLU A 330 9.52 -4.18 12.92
C GLU A 330 9.55 -5.70 13.08
N THR A 331 8.62 -6.42 12.43
CA THR A 331 8.63 -7.88 12.38
C THR A 331 9.91 -8.42 11.75
N GLY A 332 10.30 -7.92 10.56
CA GLY A 332 11.52 -8.35 9.88
C GLY A 332 12.80 -7.99 10.65
N GLU A 333 12.89 -6.76 11.17
CA GLU A 333 14.02 -6.28 11.98
C GLU A 333 14.18 -7.08 13.28
N ALA A 334 13.08 -7.43 13.94
CA ALA A 334 13.12 -8.25 15.15
C ALA A 334 13.74 -9.63 14.87
N MET A 335 13.40 -10.25 13.73
CA MET A 335 13.99 -11.52 13.33
C MET A 335 15.48 -11.40 13.00
N SER A 336 15.88 -10.30 12.36
CA SER A 336 17.29 -10.00 12.12
C SER A 336 18.09 -9.88 13.42
N LYS A 337 17.50 -9.29 14.48
CA LYS A 337 18.12 -9.18 15.80
C LYS A 337 18.21 -10.51 16.56
N VAL A 338 17.22 -11.39 16.41
CA VAL A 338 17.20 -12.72 17.05
C VAL A 338 18.23 -13.66 16.43
N SER A 339 18.44 -13.56 15.12
CA SER A 339 19.39 -14.38 14.36
C SER A 339 20.29 -13.50 13.48
N PRO A 340 21.19 -12.70 14.10
CA PRO A 340 22.04 -11.79 13.34
C PRO A 340 23.03 -12.58 12.49
N ILE A 341 23.26 -12.10 11.26
CA ILE A 341 24.37 -12.59 10.43
C ILE A 341 25.63 -11.91 10.95
N THR A 342 26.60 -12.70 11.37
CA THR A 342 27.88 -12.17 11.87
C THR A 342 28.85 -11.92 10.72
N SER A 343 29.85 -11.05 10.93
CA SER A 343 30.90 -10.78 9.95
C SER A 343 31.70 -12.01 9.52
N THR A 344 31.70 -13.08 10.32
CA THR A 344 32.34 -14.36 9.99
C THR A 344 31.52 -15.21 9.03
N GLU A 345 30.22 -14.96 8.93
CA GLU A 345 29.31 -15.64 7.99
C GLU A 345 29.18 -14.88 6.66
N VAL A 346 29.67 -13.64 6.61
CA VAL A 346 29.79 -12.87 5.38
C VAL A 346 30.95 -13.43 4.57
N PRO A 347 30.73 -13.87 3.31
CA PRO A 347 31.81 -14.44 2.52
C PRO A 347 32.95 -13.44 2.31
N PRO A 348 34.21 -13.84 2.55
CA PRO A 348 35.34 -12.92 2.46
C PRO A 348 35.78 -12.62 1.02
N GLN A 349 35.25 -13.32 0.01
CA GLN A 349 35.58 -13.12 -1.40
C GLN A 349 34.35 -13.07 -2.33
N GLN A 350 34.51 -12.33 -3.42
CA GLN A 350 33.53 -12.12 -4.50
C GLN A 350 32.96 -13.42 -5.11
N GLN A 351 33.79 -14.46 -5.28
CA GLN A 351 33.35 -15.75 -5.86
C GLN A 351 32.34 -16.55 -5.02
N GLU A 352 32.06 -16.13 -3.78
CA GLU A 352 31.07 -16.76 -2.90
C GLU A 352 29.78 -15.93 -2.75
N PHE A 353 29.59 -14.88 -3.53
CA PHE A 353 28.41 -14.01 -3.47
C PHE A 353 27.06 -14.77 -3.60
N PRO A 354 26.91 -15.76 -4.51
CA PRO A 354 25.72 -16.63 -4.54
C PRO A 354 25.42 -17.31 -3.19
N ALA A 355 26.45 -17.73 -2.46
CA ALA A 355 26.29 -18.41 -1.18
C ALA A 355 25.75 -17.46 -0.10
N PHE A 356 26.10 -16.16 -0.15
CA PHE A 356 25.52 -15.16 0.74
C PHE A 356 24.00 -14.99 0.51
N VAL A 357 23.56 -14.93 -0.75
CA VAL A 357 22.13 -14.82 -1.06
C VAL A 357 21.37 -16.10 -0.69
N GLU A 358 21.97 -17.27 -0.87
CA GLU A 358 21.43 -18.53 -0.36
C GLU A 358 21.34 -18.55 1.17
N LEU A 359 22.32 -17.99 1.89
CA LEU A 359 22.29 -17.85 3.34
C LEU A 359 21.12 -16.96 3.79
N LEU A 360 20.88 -15.83 3.13
CA LEU A 360 19.74 -14.95 3.41
C LEU A 360 18.40 -15.69 3.25
N ALA A 361 18.25 -16.44 2.15
CA ALA A 361 17.08 -17.26 1.89
C ALA A 361 16.89 -18.38 2.94
N ALA A 362 17.98 -19.06 3.32
CA ALA A 362 17.97 -20.11 4.33
C ALA A 362 17.66 -19.56 5.73
N ARG A 363 18.11 -18.35 6.08
CA ARG A 363 17.78 -17.69 7.35
C ARG A 363 16.30 -17.31 7.41
N PHE A 364 15.75 -16.80 6.31
CA PHE A 364 14.31 -16.54 6.23
C PHE A 364 13.50 -17.84 6.36
N GLN A 365 13.90 -18.90 5.63
CA GLN A 365 13.30 -20.23 5.74
C GLN A 365 13.32 -20.71 7.19
N HIS A 366 14.48 -20.67 7.84
CA HIS A 366 14.63 -21.11 9.22
C HIS A 366 13.75 -20.31 10.19
N ALA A 367 13.70 -18.98 10.04
CA ALA A 367 12.86 -18.11 10.86
C ALA A 367 11.38 -18.47 10.71
N VAL A 368 10.88 -18.65 9.48
CA VAL A 368 9.50 -19.09 9.26
C VAL A 368 9.26 -20.49 9.84
N GLU A 369 10.21 -21.41 9.65
CA GLU A 369 9.96 -22.82 9.97
C GLU A 369 10.12 -23.16 11.44
N ASN A 370 11.02 -22.47 12.14
CA ASN A 370 11.51 -22.84 13.48
C ASN A 370 11.34 -21.74 14.54
N THR A 371 10.82 -20.56 14.17
CA THR A 371 10.46 -19.51 15.13
C THR A 371 8.98 -19.11 14.96
N ASP A 372 8.52 -18.05 15.61
CA ASP A 372 7.14 -17.56 15.47
C ASP A 372 6.92 -16.70 14.21
N LEU A 373 7.92 -16.53 13.33
CA LEU A 373 7.77 -15.70 12.12
C LEU A 373 6.65 -16.20 11.20
N TRP A 374 6.38 -17.52 11.15
CA TRP A 374 5.25 -18.04 10.36
C TRP A 374 3.94 -17.34 10.71
N ARG A 375 3.72 -16.90 11.96
CA ARG A 375 2.49 -16.22 12.36
C ARG A 375 2.28 -14.92 11.60
N ALA A 376 3.35 -14.17 11.35
CA ALA A 376 3.31 -12.94 10.57
C ALA A 376 3.03 -13.17 9.08
N LEU A 377 3.17 -14.40 8.59
CA LEU A 377 2.80 -14.83 7.25
C LEU A 377 1.32 -15.27 7.15
N TRP A 378 0.53 -15.10 8.22
CA TRP A 378 -0.93 -15.28 8.22
C TRP A 378 -1.67 -14.02 8.66
N ALA A 379 -2.78 -13.75 7.98
CA ALA A 379 -3.82 -12.80 8.36
C ALA A 379 -5.01 -13.57 8.92
N GLY A 380 -4.90 -14.04 10.16
CA GLY A 380 -5.86 -14.95 10.77
C GLY A 380 -5.79 -16.36 10.16
N ASP A 381 -6.86 -16.79 9.50
CA ASP A 381 -6.97 -18.09 8.81
C ASP A 381 -6.56 -18.03 7.33
N LYS A 382 -6.16 -16.84 6.84
CA LYS A 382 -5.76 -16.64 5.45
C LYS A 382 -4.27 -16.36 5.35
N PRO A 383 -3.56 -16.90 4.35
CA PRO A 383 -2.19 -16.52 4.04
C PRO A 383 -2.07 -15.02 3.80
N GLN A 384 -0.94 -14.45 4.19
CA GLN A 384 -0.63 -13.08 3.83
C GLN A 384 -0.44 -12.91 2.32
N LYS A 385 -0.61 -11.67 1.87
CA LYS A 385 -0.31 -11.29 0.49
C LYS A 385 1.21 -11.41 0.26
N GLU A 386 1.61 -11.86 -0.94
CA GLU A 386 3.01 -12.01 -1.35
C GLU A 386 3.85 -10.75 -1.06
N VAL A 387 3.27 -9.56 -1.30
CA VAL A 387 3.92 -8.27 -1.01
C VAL A 387 4.28 -8.06 0.46
N VAL A 388 3.48 -8.56 1.41
CA VAL A 388 3.76 -8.48 2.85
C VAL A 388 4.92 -9.41 3.21
N ILE A 389 4.92 -10.61 2.65
CA ILE A 389 6.01 -11.58 2.83
C ILE A 389 7.33 -11.00 2.30
N GLN A 390 7.30 -10.39 1.11
CA GLN A 390 8.44 -9.67 0.54
C GLN A 390 8.91 -8.55 1.47
N ALA A 391 8.02 -7.69 1.96
CA ALA A 391 8.40 -6.58 2.83
C ALA A 391 9.04 -7.05 4.16
N ILE A 392 8.52 -8.11 4.78
CA ILE A 392 9.11 -8.75 5.96
C ILE A 392 10.51 -9.30 5.65
N ALA A 393 10.66 -10.03 4.53
CA ALA A 393 11.94 -10.59 4.12
C ALA A 393 12.98 -9.49 3.82
N GLY A 394 12.58 -8.45 3.09
CA GLY A 394 13.42 -7.29 2.79
C GLY A 394 13.91 -6.58 4.07
N ALA A 395 13.02 -6.33 5.03
CA ALA A 395 13.39 -5.75 6.32
C ALA A 395 14.37 -6.65 7.09
N MET A 396 14.16 -7.97 7.09
CA MET A 396 15.06 -8.93 7.73
C MET A 396 16.46 -8.92 7.10
N TRP A 397 16.54 -8.89 5.76
CA TRP A 397 17.80 -8.96 5.02
C TRP A 397 18.56 -7.63 4.98
N THR A 398 17.88 -6.49 5.07
CA THR A 398 18.50 -5.15 4.96
C THR A 398 19.62 -4.96 5.98
N GLU A 399 19.40 -5.32 7.24
CA GLU A 399 20.44 -5.19 8.28
C GLU A 399 21.63 -6.12 8.03
N ALA A 400 21.37 -7.35 7.56
CA ALA A 400 22.44 -8.30 7.20
C ALA A 400 23.26 -7.82 6.00
N CYS A 401 22.60 -7.33 4.96
CA CYS A 401 23.24 -6.74 3.78
C CYS A 401 24.09 -5.53 4.15
N ARG A 402 23.59 -4.64 5.02
CA ARG A 402 24.34 -3.48 5.52
C ARG A 402 25.62 -3.90 6.26
N ALA A 403 25.52 -4.89 7.15
CA ALA A 403 26.68 -5.44 7.86
C ALA A 403 27.71 -6.07 6.91
N ALA A 404 27.24 -6.66 5.81
CA ALA A 404 28.05 -7.28 4.77
C ALA A 404 28.58 -6.33 3.68
N GLN A 405 28.21 -5.03 3.73
CA GLN A 405 28.48 -4.07 2.63
C GLN A 405 27.92 -4.56 1.27
N VAL A 406 26.74 -5.18 1.30
CA VAL A 406 26.00 -5.60 0.12
C VAL A 406 24.85 -4.63 -0.10
N ASP A 407 24.74 -4.11 -1.32
CA ASP A 407 23.58 -3.33 -1.75
C ASP A 407 22.39 -4.26 -1.98
N ILE A 408 21.25 -3.92 -1.40
CA ILE A 408 19.97 -4.58 -1.61
C ILE A 408 18.99 -3.55 -2.18
N SER A 409 18.44 -3.86 -3.35
CA SER A 409 17.37 -3.07 -3.96
C SER A 409 16.10 -3.89 -4.01
N GLN A 410 15.01 -3.30 -3.52
CA GLN A 410 13.66 -3.83 -3.56
C GLN A 410 12.84 -2.93 -4.48
N GLU A 411 12.42 -3.42 -5.64
CA GLU A 411 11.63 -2.61 -6.56
C GLU A 411 10.13 -2.91 -6.43
N VAL A 412 9.41 -2.03 -5.75
CA VAL A 412 7.95 -2.14 -5.61
C VAL A 412 7.25 -1.34 -6.73
N ASN A 413 6.93 -2.06 -7.83
CA ASN A 413 5.91 -1.80 -8.87
C ASN A 413 6.14 -0.83 -10.06
N ARG A 414 5.86 -1.35 -11.29
CA ARG A 414 4.91 -0.82 -12.32
C ARG A 414 4.81 -1.76 -13.55
N GLY A 415 3.63 -2.34 -13.78
CA GLY A 415 3.09 -2.76 -15.10
C GLY A 415 3.67 -4.00 -15.82
N ARG A 416 4.98 -4.28 -15.70
CA ARG A 416 5.62 -5.54 -16.13
C ARG A 416 6.40 -6.26 -15.02
N GLY A 417 6.49 -5.64 -13.84
CA GLY A 417 6.95 -6.19 -12.57
C GLY A 417 8.46 -6.51 -12.54
N PRO A 418 9.34 -5.63 -12.01
CA PRO A 418 10.74 -5.94 -11.70
C PRO A 418 10.87 -7.15 -10.78
N VAL A 419 12.07 -7.75 -10.75
CA VAL A 419 12.43 -8.79 -9.80
C VAL A 419 12.32 -8.28 -8.36
N ASP A 420 11.86 -9.12 -7.43
CA ASP A 420 11.55 -8.67 -6.06
C ASP A 420 12.77 -8.09 -5.33
N PHE A 421 13.92 -8.76 -5.43
CA PHE A 421 15.17 -8.33 -4.81
C PHE A 421 16.35 -8.48 -5.75
N LYS A 422 17.20 -7.46 -5.77
CA LYS A 422 18.52 -7.49 -6.38
C LYS A 422 19.57 -7.21 -5.33
N PHE A 423 20.54 -8.11 -5.25
CA PHE A 423 21.70 -8.00 -4.37
C PHE A 423 22.94 -7.71 -5.22
N SER A 424 23.79 -6.81 -4.74
CA SER A 424 24.99 -6.39 -5.46
C SER A 424 26.14 -6.07 -4.52
N GLN A 425 27.32 -6.61 -4.82
CA GLN A 425 28.60 -6.21 -4.22
C GLN A 425 29.58 -5.74 -5.31
N GLY A 426 29.10 -4.87 -6.19
CA GLY A 426 29.84 -4.39 -7.36
C GLY A 426 29.23 -4.92 -8.66
N TRP A 427 29.93 -4.73 -9.77
CA TRP A 427 29.37 -5.05 -11.10
C TRP A 427 29.33 -6.55 -11.40
N GLU A 428 30.32 -7.32 -10.95
CA GLU A 428 30.41 -8.77 -11.24
C GLU A 428 29.57 -9.60 -10.27
N ASP A 429 29.49 -9.17 -9.01
CA ASP A 429 28.81 -9.92 -7.94
C ASP A 429 27.38 -9.44 -7.78
N ARG A 430 26.49 -10.01 -8.59
CA ARG A 430 25.07 -9.73 -8.58
C ARG A 430 24.26 -11.00 -8.56
N ALA A 431 23.13 -10.94 -7.87
CA ALA A 431 22.19 -12.04 -7.76
C ALA A 431 20.78 -11.49 -7.56
N LEU A 432 19.82 -12.22 -8.10
CA LEU A 432 18.42 -11.86 -8.04
C LEU A 432 17.65 -12.86 -7.16
N LEU A 433 16.67 -12.40 -6.39
CA LEU A 433 15.79 -13.27 -5.62
C LEU A 433 14.33 -12.89 -5.87
N GLU A 434 13.53 -13.90 -6.17
CA GLU A 434 12.09 -13.77 -6.39
C GLU A 434 11.33 -14.58 -5.33
N VAL A 435 10.40 -13.93 -4.63
CA VAL A 435 9.52 -14.54 -3.64
C VAL A 435 8.22 -14.94 -4.32
N LYS A 436 7.76 -16.17 -4.08
CA LYS A 436 6.48 -16.65 -4.59
C LYS A 436 5.67 -17.42 -3.58
N VAL A 437 4.36 -17.25 -3.60
CA VAL A 437 3.44 -18.15 -2.89
C VAL A 437 3.09 -19.36 -3.77
N ILE A 438 3.37 -20.58 -3.30
CA ILE A 438 3.21 -21.84 -4.07
C ILE A 438 1.78 -22.01 -4.61
N ARG A 439 0.78 -21.60 -3.83
CA ARG A 439 -0.64 -21.73 -4.19
C ARG A 439 -1.04 -20.87 -5.39
N SER A 440 -0.32 -19.78 -5.65
CA SER A 440 -0.67 -18.78 -6.66
C SER A 440 -0.88 -19.43 -8.04
N SER A 441 -2.04 -19.18 -8.65
CA SER A 441 -2.32 -19.63 -10.02
C SER A 441 -1.39 -18.99 -11.06
N GLY A 442 -0.77 -17.86 -10.71
CA GLY A 442 0.19 -17.14 -11.54
C GLY A 442 1.59 -17.74 -11.54
N PHE A 443 1.95 -18.54 -10.52
CA PHE A 443 3.28 -19.16 -10.39
C PHE A 443 3.67 -19.90 -11.68
N PHE A 444 2.77 -20.76 -12.19
CA PHE A 444 3.02 -21.59 -13.37
C PHE A 444 2.64 -20.98 -14.71
N ARG A 445 1.87 -19.87 -14.74
CA ARG A 445 1.27 -19.31 -15.97
C ARG A 445 1.99 -18.06 -16.51
N GLY A 446 2.94 -17.49 -15.77
CA GLY A 446 3.72 -16.33 -16.25
C GLY A 446 4.76 -15.78 -15.28
N ALA A 447 4.62 -16.02 -13.98
CA ALA A 447 5.61 -15.56 -12.99
C ALA A 447 6.94 -16.34 -13.06
N ALA A 448 6.88 -17.62 -13.46
CA ALA A 448 8.06 -18.45 -13.75
C ALA A 448 9.00 -17.83 -14.80
N THR A 449 8.52 -17.01 -15.74
CA THR A 449 9.38 -16.42 -16.77
C THR A 449 9.99 -15.08 -16.38
N GLN A 450 9.56 -14.46 -15.27
CA GLN A 450 10.04 -13.14 -14.86
C GLN A 450 11.51 -13.15 -14.47
N LEU A 451 11.91 -13.99 -13.49
CA LEU A 451 13.28 -14.03 -13.00
C LEU A 451 14.32 -14.28 -14.12
N PRO A 452 14.17 -15.30 -15.00
CA PRO A 452 15.12 -15.48 -16.11
C PRO A 452 15.17 -14.30 -17.08
N GLN A 453 14.04 -13.64 -17.33
CA GLN A 453 14.02 -12.45 -18.18
C GLN A 453 14.81 -11.29 -17.56
N TYR A 454 14.68 -11.07 -16.25
CA TYR A 454 15.47 -10.06 -15.53
C TYR A 454 16.95 -10.42 -15.50
N MET A 455 17.28 -11.66 -15.20
CA MET A 455 18.66 -12.17 -15.23
C MET A 455 19.34 -11.89 -16.58
N ARG A 456 18.66 -12.13 -17.70
CA ARG A 456 19.20 -11.79 -19.03
C ARG A 456 19.35 -10.29 -19.26
N THR A 457 18.32 -9.51 -18.90
CA THR A 457 18.29 -8.06 -19.12
C THR A 457 19.40 -7.36 -18.35
N GLU A 458 19.67 -7.83 -17.12
CA GLU A 458 20.69 -7.25 -16.25
C GLU A 458 22.04 -7.96 -16.34
N GLN A 459 22.18 -9.00 -17.17
CA GLN A 459 23.38 -9.82 -17.30
C GLN A 459 23.82 -10.42 -15.95
N VAL A 460 22.85 -10.92 -15.18
CA VAL A 460 23.05 -11.60 -13.90
C VAL A 460 22.92 -13.11 -14.11
N SER A 461 23.91 -13.87 -13.65
CA SER A 461 23.99 -15.33 -13.88
C SER A 461 23.42 -16.16 -12.73
N TYR A 462 23.11 -15.56 -11.57
CA TYR A 462 22.60 -16.28 -10.39
C TYR A 462 21.25 -15.74 -9.90
N GLY A 463 20.32 -16.65 -9.63
CA GLY A 463 18.97 -16.35 -9.16
C GLY A 463 18.49 -17.31 -8.07
N VAL A 464 17.60 -16.83 -7.19
CA VAL A 464 16.95 -17.64 -6.15
C VAL A 464 15.44 -17.48 -6.27
N TYR A 465 14.72 -18.61 -6.30
CA TYR A 465 13.28 -18.64 -6.06
C TYR A 465 12.99 -19.07 -4.63
N LEU A 466 12.42 -18.17 -3.84
CA LEU A 466 11.96 -18.41 -2.48
C LEU A 466 10.44 -18.70 -2.50
N CYS A 467 10.06 -19.96 -2.47
CA CYS A 467 8.68 -20.42 -2.63
C CYS A 467 8.03 -20.76 -1.28
N VAL A 468 7.06 -19.95 -0.85
CA VAL A 468 6.37 -20.08 0.43
C VAL A 468 5.07 -20.88 0.27
N GLY A 469 4.93 -21.97 1.02
CA GLY A 469 3.71 -22.78 1.09
C GLY A 469 2.99 -22.58 2.43
N HIS A 470 1.66 -22.54 2.40
CA HIS A 470 0.82 -22.27 3.57
C HIS A 470 -0.10 -23.43 3.92
N TYR A 471 -0.36 -24.34 2.99
CA TYR A 471 -1.26 -25.47 3.20
C TYR A 471 -0.60 -26.80 2.85
N ASP A 472 -1.19 -27.90 3.33
CA ASP A 472 -0.70 -29.25 3.02
C ASP A 472 -0.72 -29.53 1.51
N GLU A 473 -1.69 -28.99 0.76
CA GLU A 473 -1.76 -29.16 -0.68
C GLU A 473 -0.60 -28.46 -1.42
N ASP A 474 0.00 -27.43 -0.82
CA ASP A 474 1.18 -26.76 -1.38
C ASP A 474 2.41 -27.68 -1.34
N PHE A 475 2.47 -28.55 -0.33
CA PHE A 475 3.55 -29.53 -0.11
C PHE A 475 3.20 -30.95 -0.60
N ALA A 476 2.07 -31.13 -1.30
CA ALA A 476 1.76 -32.39 -1.92
C ALA A 476 2.88 -32.79 -2.91
N PRO A 477 3.34 -34.07 -2.95
CA PRO A 477 4.48 -34.47 -3.77
C PRO A 477 4.35 -34.07 -5.25
N ALA A 478 3.14 -34.16 -5.82
CA ALA A 478 2.87 -33.75 -7.19
C ALA A 478 2.99 -32.23 -7.40
N ARG A 479 2.63 -31.42 -6.40
CA ARG A 479 2.73 -29.95 -6.44
C ARG A 479 4.20 -29.52 -6.36
N ILE A 480 4.95 -30.07 -5.40
CA ILE A 480 6.39 -29.78 -5.24
C ILE A 480 7.16 -30.21 -6.48
N LYS A 481 6.93 -31.42 -6.99
CA LYS A 481 7.55 -31.88 -8.24
C LYS A 481 7.25 -30.93 -9.40
N ARG A 482 6.03 -30.41 -9.50
CA ARG A 482 5.70 -29.42 -10.53
C ARG A 482 6.47 -28.11 -10.36
N VAL A 483 6.67 -27.65 -9.11
CA VAL A 483 7.52 -26.48 -8.81
C VAL A 483 8.95 -26.75 -9.25
N GLU A 484 9.54 -27.87 -8.82
CA GLU A 484 10.89 -28.30 -9.19
C GLU A 484 11.07 -28.41 -10.70
N ASP A 485 10.17 -29.10 -11.40
CA ASP A 485 10.19 -29.26 -12.86
C ASP A 485 10.09 -27.91 -13.57
N THR A 486 9.30 -26.97 -13.03
CA THR A 486 9.19 -25.60 -13.55
C THR A 486 10.53 -24.88 -13.43
N ILE A 487 11.13 -24.85 -12.23
CA ILE A 487 12.42 -24.18 -12.00
C ILE A 487 13.54 -24.83 -12.80
N ALA A 488 13.60 -26.16 -12.83
CA ALA A 488 14.58 -26.90 -13.63
C ALA A 488 14.45 -26.60 -15.12
N THR A 489 13.23 -26.37 -15.62
CA THR A 489 13.02 -25.97 -17.02
C THR A 489 13.54 -24.57 -17.29
N LEU A 490 13.32 -23.62 -16.38
CA LEU A 490 13.86 -22.26 -16.51
C LEU A 490 15.39 -22.24 -16.46
N ALA A 491 15.98 -23.10 -15.62
CA ALA A 491 17.44 -23.20 -15.46
C ALA A 491 18.17 -23.90 -16.63
N LYS A 492 17.45 -24.47 -17.62
CA LYS A 492 18.06 -25.09 -18.81
C LYS A 492 18.63 -24.08 -19.81
N GLU A 493 18.35 -22.80 -19.62
CA GLU A 493 18.91 -21.74 -20.45
C GLU A 493 20.42 -21.62 -20.23
N LYS A 494 21.17 -21.36 -21.31
CA LYS A 494 22.61 -21.18 -21.21
C LYS A 494 22.91 -19.95 -20.33
N ASP A 495 23.92 -20.07 -19.48
CA ASP A 495 24.52 -18.99 -18.69
C ASP A 495 23.72 -18.47 -17.48
N ILE A 496 22.67 -19.18 -17.03
CA ILE A 496 21.97 -18.88 -15.77
C ILE A 496 21.92 -20.08 -14.81
N LYS A 497 21.96 -19.79 -13.51
CA LYS A 497 21.80 -20.74 -12.42
C LYS A 497 20.68 -20.25 -11.50
N ILE A 498 19.75 -21.15 -11.18
CA ILE A 498 18.60 -20.84 -10.33
C ILE A 498 18.53 -21.83 -9.18
N LYS A 499 18.51 -21.32 -7.95
CA LYS A 499 18.29 -22.09 -6.73
C LYS A 499 16.82 -22.03 -6.33
N LEU A 500 16.26 -23.16 -5.94
CA LEU A 500 14.94 -23.23 -5.30
C LEU A 500 15.11 -23.37 -3.78
N VAL A 501 14.38 -22.55 -3.04
CA VAL A 501 14.22 -22.65 -1.58
C VAL A 501 12.72 -22.75 -1.29
N LEU A 502 12.29 -23.85 -0.67
CA LEU A 502 10.90 -24.06 -0.26
C LEU A 502 10.75 -23.65 1.21
N VAL A 503 9.78 -22.81 1.53
CA VAL A 503 9.55 -22.30 2.89
C VAL A 503 8.20 -22.78 3.39
N ASP A 504 8.20 -23.52 4.49
CA ASP A 504 7.00 -24.09 5.09
C ASP A 504 6.38 -23.18 6.16
N ALA A 505 5.38 -22.41 5.75
CA ALA A 505 4.61 -21.51 6.61
C ALA A 505 3.28 -22.12 7.12
N ARG A 506 3.08 -23.45 7.02
CA ARG A 506 1.83 -24.08 7.48
C ARG A 506 1.62 -23.84 8.98
N GLN A 507 0.38 -23.58 9.40
CA GLN A 507 0.05 -23.43 10.83
C GLN A 507 0.05 -24.78 11.55
N GLY A 508 -0.42 -25.83 10.87
CA GLY A 508 -0.70 -27.14 11.48
C GLY A 508 0.51 -28.00 11.83
N ASN A 509 1.71 -27.65 11.33
CA ASN A 509 2.94 -28.42 11.56
C ASN A 509 3.89 -27.76 12.57
N LYS A 510 3.51 -26.62 13.16
CA LYS A 510 4.31 -25.91 14.16
C LYS A 510 4.00 -26.48 15.54
N THR A 511 4.80 -27.46 15.97
CA THR A 511 4.69 -28.00 17.34
C THR A 511 5.20 -26.99 18.35
N SER A 512 4.38 -26.64 19.34
CA SER A 512 4.81 -25.82 20.47
C SER A 512 5.76 -26.64 21.37
N ALA A 513 6.95 -26.10 21.65
CA ALA A 513 7.92 -26.73 22.54
C ALA A 513 7.40 -26.98 23.96
N SER A 514 6.30 -26.33 24.37
CA SER A 514 5.64 -26.54 25.66
C SER A 514 4.70 -27.76 25.70
N LYS A 515 4.60 -28.53 24.61
CA LYS A 515 3.78 -29.75 24.52
C LYS A 515 4.61 -31.02 24.28
N GLN A 516 5.92 -30.98 24.48
CA GLN A 516 6.81 -32.16 24.45
C GLN A 516 7.20 -32.63 25.84
#